data_AF-A0A1I3UI51-F1
#
_entry.id   AF-A0A1I3UI51-F1
#
_cell.length_a   1.000
_cell.length_b   1.000
_cell.length_c   1.000
_cell.angle_alpha   90.00
_cell.angle_beta   90.00
_cell.angle_gamma   90.00
#
_symmetry.space_group_name_H-M   'P 1'
#
loop_
_entity.id
_entity.type
_entity.pdbx_description
1 polymer ?
#
loop_
_entity_poly.entity_id
_entity_poly.type
_entity_poly.pdbx_seq_one_letter_code
_entity_poly.pdbx_strand_id
1 'polypeptide(L)'
;MAREVVDVIEGLGLTAFAQFRDMGPGANFVREMQRGLVASARVIALYSPDYEASHQCQAEWSAAYNADPAGEQRKLLPFLLRPTRLNPLAQQIVYKSLVGLSTAERRAAIIEAIEHRKQTTVMEAAAAELAAAASPDIVVTAAGRIDTAPNAIFDRAVVTSDLATLPKRQQILCQAIIQYAPANTPAMFKGCFKIYGKHLGQPIAAIVPGMLDDQWKTASAYLVGREAIEFDAGLTKTLELFAQNHSEIITHFPLREERERLLAETPIDEQAAVGEALTDPIESVRQAVEAAAEADQVTSAVVDHVGDLADRAEALAPPVAPVSNEPASTISPRRRLVLTSLGFFERLYAAIGSTASVLSTETGRSLFNAAREAADALMRFIR
;
A
#
# COMPACT_ATOMS: atom_id res chain seq x y z
N MET A 1 -33.59 5.19 21.65
CA MET A 1 -32.64 5.60 20.60
C MET A 1 -31.19 5.64 21.08
N ALA A 2 -30.80 6.49 22.04
CA ALA A 2 -29.39 6.52 22.51
C ALA A 2 -28.86 5.14 22.96
N ARG A 3 -29.68 4.35 23.68
CA ARG A 3 -29.37 2.96 24.03
C ARG A 3 -29.17 2.06 22.80
N GLU A 4 -30.09 2.11 21.84
CA GLU A 4 -30.01 1.34 20.57
C GLU A 4 -28.74 1.66 19.78
N VAL A 5 -28.32 2.94 19.73
CA VAL A 5 -27.06 3.33 19.07
C VAL A 5 -25.85 2.76 19.81
N VAL A 6 -25.83 2.82 21.14
CA VAL A 6 -24.76 2.22 21.96
C VAL A 6 -24.70 0.70 21.74
N ASP A 7 -25.82 0.00 21.75
CA ASP A 7 -25.89 -1.44 21.52
C ASP A 7 -25.34 -1.83 20.13
N VAL A 8 -25.58 -1.00 19.11
CA VAL A 8 -25.02 -1.21 17.77
C VAL A 8 -23.51 -1.01 17.76
N ILE A 9 -22.99 0.06 18.37
CA ILE A 9 -21.55 0.35 18.45
C ILE A 9 -20.81 -0.82 19.11
N GLU A 10 -21.33 -1.30 20.24
CA GLU A 10 -20.71 -2.40 20.98
C GLU A 10 -20.83 -3.73 20.23
N GLY A 11 -21.92 -3.94 19.50
CA GLY A 11 -22.07 -5.08 18.60
C GLY A 11 -21.05 -5.12 17.45
N LEU A 12 -20.43 -3.98 17.12
CA LEU A 12 -19.33 -3.87 16.16
C LEU A 12 -17.94 -4.03 16.82
N GLY A 13 -17.87 -4.29 18.13
CA GLY A 13 -16.61 -4.39 18.88
C GLY A 13 -15.96 -3.04 19.22
N LEU A 14 -16.70 -1.93 19.06
CA LEU A 14 -16.24 -0.58 19.39
C LEU A 14 -16.65 -0.19 20.81
N THR A 15 -16.00 0.82 21.38
CA THR A 15 -16.36 1.38 22.70
C THR A 15 -17.19 2.65 22.54
N ALA A 16 -18.23 2.80 23.36
CA ALA A 16 -19.03 4.01 23.46
C ALA A 16 -18.85 4.65 24.83
N PHE A 17 -19.03 5.96 24.94
CA PHE A 17 -19.23 6.66 26.21
C PHE A 17 -20.63 7.28 26.21
N ALA A 18 -21.43 7.00 27.24
CA ALA A 18 -22.81 7.44 27.34
C ALA A 18 -23.20 7.81 28.77
N GLN A 19 -23.76 9.02 28.94
CA GLN A 19 -24.14 9.56 30.25
C GLN A 19 -24.98 8.59 31.10
N PHE A 20 -26.00 7.96 30.52
CA PHE A 20 -26.95 7.10 31.26
C PHE A 20 -26.32 5.82 31.81
N ARG A 21 -25.10 5.47 31.38
CA ARG A 21 -24.39 4.25 31.75
C ARG A 21 -23.10 4.56 32.51
N ASP A 22 -22.33 5.54 32.05
CA ASP A 22 -20.96 5.78 32.50
C ASP A 22 -20.86 6.85 33.61
N MET A 23 -21.95 7.60 33.88
CA MET A 23 -21.99 8.58 34.96
C MET A 23 -22.84 8.11 36.14
N GLY A 24 -22.18 7.64 37.20
CA GLY A 24 -22.83 7.20 38.44
C GLY A 24 -23.08 8.33 39.46
N PRO A 25 -23.77 8.04 40.58
CA PRO A 25 -23.97 8.99 41.67
C PRO A 25 -22.65 9.57 42.19
N GLY A 26 -22.57 10.91 42.30
CA GLY A 26 -21.37 11.62 42.74
C GLY A 26 -20.42 12.07 41.61
N ALA A 27 -20.68 11.69 40.35
CA ALA A 27 -19.92 12.17 39.21
C ALA A 27 -20.16 13.67 38.95
N ASN A 28 -19.09 14.39 38.57
CA ASN A 28 -19.21 15.77 38.11
C ASN A 28 -19.56 15.79 36.62
N PHE A 29 -20.82 16.10 36.32
CA PHE A 29 -21.38 16.07 34.97
C PHE A 29 -20.52 16.83 33.93
N VAL A 30 -20.09 18.06 34.24
CA VAL A 30 -19.32 18.90 33.31
C VAL A 30 -17.95 18.29 33.03
N ARG A 31 -17.28 17.76 34.06
CA ARG A 31 -15.96 17.13 33.89
C ARG A 31 -16.03 15.84 33.08
N GLU A 32 -17.05 15.01 33.31
CA GLU A 32 -17.21 13.76 32.56
C GLU A 32 -17.60 14.02 31.11
N MET A 33 -18.45 15.02 30.82
CA MET A 33 -18.73 15.41 29.43
C MET A 33 -17.50 15.97 28.71
N GLN A 34 -16.69 16.82 29.38
CA GLN A 34 -15.43 17.29 28.81
C GLN A 34 -14.46 16.13 28.52
N ARG A 35 -14.34 15.19 29.45
CA ARG A 35 -13.51 13.98 29.28
C ARG A 35 -14.01 13.14 28.11
N GLY A 36 -15.31 12.90 28.01
CA GLY A 36 -15.91 12.17 26.89
C GLY A 36 -15.61 12.84 25.55
N LEU A 37 -15.81 14.15 25.45
CA LEU A 37 -15.55 14.91 24.22
C LEU A 37 -14.09 14.82 23.75
N VAL A 38 -13.14 14.89 24.70
CA VAL A 38 -11.70 14.81 24.42
C VAL A 38 -11.27 13.38 24.09
N ALA A 39 -11.75 12.38 24.83
CA ALA A 39 -11.28 11.00 24.70
C ALA A 39 -11.96 10.22 23.56
N SER A 40 -13.15 10.62 23.12
CA SER A 40 -13.87 9.92 22.05
C SER A 40 -13.39 10.32 20.66
N ALA A 41 -13.20 9.34 19.76
CA ALA A 41 -12.84 9.59 18.37
C ALA A 41 -13.94 10.36 17.61
N ARG A 42 -15.21 10.09 17.93
CA ARG A 42 -16.39 10.75 17.33
C ARG A 42 -17.43 11.05 18.41
N VAL A 43 -18.29 12.02 18.10
CA VAL A 43 -19.40 12.50 18.91
C VAL A 43 -20.67 12.27 18.11
N ILE A 44 -21.61 11.51 18.66
CA ILE A 44 -22.86 11.18 17.99
C ILE A 44 -23.94 12.17 18.41
N ALA A 45 -24.39 12.99 17.46
CA ALA A 45 -25.48 13.93 17.68
C ALA A 45 -26.83 13.30 17.30
N LEU A 46 -27.79 13.32 18.21
CA LEU A 46 -29.10 12.70 18.01
C LEU A 46 -30.16 13.77 17.75
N TYR A 47 -30.22 14.28 16.53
CA TYR A 47 -31.10 15.38 16.15
C TYR A 47 -32.58 15.02 16.35
N SER A 48 -33.21 15.82 17.19
CA SER A 48 -34.63 15.80 17.48
C SER A 48 -35.04 17.19 17.99
N PRO A 49 -36.34 17.52 18.07
CA PRO A 49 -36.76 18.82 18.61
C PRO A 49 -36.22 19.09 20.03
N ASP A 50 -36.14 18.06 20.87
CA ASP A 50 -35.63 18.14 22.24
C ASP A 50 -34.11 18.37 22.28
N TYR A 51 -33.37 17.78 21.33
CA TYR A 51 -31.93 17.99 21.19
C TYR A 51 -31.65 19.44 20.76
N GLU A 52 -32.45 19.97 19.83
CA GLU A 52 -32.27 21.34 19.32
C GLU A 52 -32.59 22.39 20.39
N ALA A 53 -33.59 22.14 21.23
CA ALA A 53 -33.96 23.02 22.34
C ALA A 53 -32.98 23.00 23.52
N SER A 54 -32.09 21.99 23.60
CA SER A 54 -31.17 21.81 24.72
C SER A 54 -29.90 22.65 24.57
N HIS A 55 -29.73 23.68 25.41
CA HIS A 55 -28.53 24.52 25.42
C HIS A 55 -27.24 23.72 25.63
N GLN A 56 -27.28 22.68 26.47
CA GLN A 56 -26.12 21.83 26.73
C GLN A 56 -25.75 21.02 25.49
N CYS A 57 -26.74 20.42 24.81
CA CYS A 57 -26.50 19.69 23.58
C CYS A 57 -25.95 20.59 22.47
N GLN A 58 -26.40 21.83 22.38
CA GLN A 58 -25.87 22.81 21.42
C GLN A 58 -24.42 23.19 21.75
N ALA A 59 -24.08 23.36 23.03
CA ALA A 59 -22.70 23.67 23.44
C ALA A 59 -21.73 22.51 23.11
N GLU A 60 -22.13 21.27 23.37
CA GLU A 60 -21.35 20.07 23.03
C GLU A 60 -21.21 19.88 21.51
N TRP A 61 -22.31 20.11 20.78
CA TRP A 61 -22.32 20.11 19.33
C TRP A 61 -21.34 21.15 18.76
N SER A 62 -21.37 22.38 19.27
CA SER A 62 -20.46 23.44 18.84
C SER A 62 -19.01 23.10 19.16
N ALA A 63 -18.75 22.48 20.32
CA ALA A 63 -17.40 22.05 20.69
C ALA A 63 -16.88 20.92 19.78
N ALA A 64 -17.73 19.95 19.44
CA ALA A 64 -17.39 18.89 18.48
C ALA A 64 -17.16 19.43 17.07
N TYR A 65 -17.98 20.38 16.61
CA TYR A 65 -17.80 21.06 15.33
C TYR A 65 -16.50 21.86 15.29
N ASN A 66 -16.21 22.66 16.32
CA ASN A 66 -14.99 23.47 16.38
C ASN A 66 -13.71 22.63 16.39
N ALA A 67 -13.76 21.38 16.85
CA ALA A 67 -12.64 20.46 16.82
C ALA A 67 -12.38 19.86 15.42
N ASP A 68 -13.37 19.86 14.53
CA ASP A 68 -13.27 19.35 13.15
C ASP A 68 -14.20 20.14 12.19
N PRO A 69 -13.95 21.43 11.94
CA PRO A 69 -14.87 22.26 11.16
C PRO A 69 -14.98 21.82 9.69
N ALA A 70 -13.94 21.19 9.15
CA ALA A 70 -13.90 20.62 7.81
C ALA A 70 -14.61 19.25 7.72
N GLY A 71 -14.94 18.62 8.85
CA GLY A 71 -15.55 17.29 8.91
C GLY A 71 -14.62 16.16 8.45
N GLU A 72 -13.30 16.40 8.48
CA GLU A 72 -12.32 15.46 7.96
C GLU A 72 -12.15 14.24 8.87
N GLN A 73 -12.22 14.43 10.17
CA GLN A 73 -12.12 13.34 11.14
C GLN A 73 -13.50 12.70 11.38
N ARG A 74 -14.56 13.30 10.82
CA ARG A 74 -15.96 12.98 11.10
C ARG A 74 -16.20 13.00 12.61
N LYS A 75 -15.60 14.00 13.29
CA LYS A 75 -15.69 14.16 14.75
C LYS A 75 -17.14 14.27 15.18
N LEU A 76 -18.00 14.86 14.35
CA LEU A 76 -19.43 14.89 14.55
C LEU A 76 -20.12 13.90 13.59
N LEU A 77 -20.89 12.96 14.14
CA LEU A 77 -21.69 11.99 13.39
C LEU A 77 -23.18 12.14 13.74
N PRO A 78 -23.97 12.90 12.96
CA PRO A 78 -25.35 13.17 13.33
C PRO A 78 -26.35 12.14 12.77
N PHE A 79 -27.34 11.80 13.58
CA PHE A 79 -28.52 11.03 13.21
C PHE A 79 -29.80 11.85 13.38
N LEU A 80 -30.61 11.97 12.32
CA LEU A 80 -31.91 12.62 12.41
C LEU A 80 -32.99 11.61 12.85
N LEU A 81 -33.48 11.78 14.07
CA LEU A 81 -34.43 10.84 14.68
C LEU A 81 -35.88 11.15 14.32
N ARG A 82 -36.20 12.44 14.19
CA ARG A 82 -37.55 12.97 13.89
C ARG A 82 -37.41 14.21 13.02
N PRO A 83 -38.42 14.59 12.22
CA PRO A 83 -38.42 15.86 11.51
C PRO A 83 -38.11 17.02 12.48
N THR A 84 -36.98 17.69 12.26
CA THR A 84 -36.42 18.70 13.17
C THR A 84 -35.93 19.87 12.35
N ARG A 85 -36.27 21.10 12.76
CA ARG A 85 -35.73 22.31 12.16
C ARG A 85 -34.35 22.57 12.73
N LEU A 86 -33.31 22.11 12.04
CA LEU A 86 -31.92 22.29 12.43
C LEU A 86 -31.50 23.76 12.29
N ASN A 87 -30.59 24.23 13.16
CA ASN A 87 -29.94 25.52 12.97
C ASN A 87 -29.10 25.57 11.67
N PRO A 88 -28.80 26.76 11.14
CA PRO A 88 -28.12 26.90 9.84
C PRO A 88 -26.76 26.20 9.73
N LEU A 89 -26.00 26.09 10.83
CA LEU A 89 -24.71 25.39 10.82
C LEU A 89 -24.91 23.87 10.78
N ALA A 90 -25.85 23.35 11.58
CA ALA A 90 -26.21 21.93 11.56
C ALA A 90 -26.80 21.48 10.22
N GLN A 91 -27.44 22.39 9.45
CA GLN A 91 -27.91 22.12 8.09
C GLN A 91 -26.77 21.90 7.07
N GLN A 92 -25.56 22.41 7.35
CA GLN A 92 -24.39 22.20 6.48
C GLN A 92 -23.71 20.84 6.72
N ILE A 93 -24.05 20.16 7.82
CA ILE A 93 -23.46 18.87 8.18
C ILE A 93 -24.35 17.74 7.66
N VAL A 94 -23.78 16.86 6.85
CA VAL A 94 -24.46 15.65 6.37
C VAL A 94 -24.81 14.75 7.56
N TYR A 95 -26.07 14.36 7.67
CA TYR A 95 -26.58 13.47 8.70
C TYR A 95 -27.23 12.24 8.09
N LYS A 96 -27.25 11.13 8.85
CA LYS A 96 -28.01 9.95 8.45
C LYS A 96 -29.43 10.05 9.01
N SER A 97 -30.43 10.09 8.13
CA SER A 97 -31.83 10.11 8.56
C SER A 97 -32.29 8.73 9.02
N LEU A 98 -32.85 8.66 10.22
CA LEU A 98 -33.49 7.47 10.78
C LEU A 98 -35.02 7.60 10.83
N VAL A 99 -35.57 8.67 10.25
CA VAL A 99 -37.01 8.97 10.25
C VAL A 99 -37.76 7.93 9.43
N GLY A 100 -38.76 7.28 10.03
CA GLY A 100 -39.63 6.33 9.35
C GLY A 100 -39.04 4.94 9.12
N LEU A 101 -37.77 4.71 9.49
CA LEU A 101 -37.11 3.41 9.34
C LEU A 101 -37.60 2.42 10.41
N SER A 102 -37.77 1.15 10.02
CA SER A 102 -37.99 0.02 10.93
C SER A 102 -36.74 -0.25 11.79
N THR A 103 -36.86 -1.09 12.81
CA THR A 103 -35.72 -1.43 13.69
C THR A 103 -34.54 -2.05 12.93
N ALA A 104 -34.81 -2.94 11.95
CA ALA A 104 -33.76 -3.54 11.15
C ALA A 104 -33.07 -2.51 10.24
N GLU A 105 -33.86 -1.66 9.58
CA GLU A 105 -33.34 -0.60 8.70
C GLU A 105 -32.57 0.46 9.48
N ARG A 106 -33.02 0.84 10.69
CA ARG A 106 -32.27 1.74 11.57
C ARG A 106 -30.94 1.14 11.97
N ARG A 107 -30.92 -0.12 12.39
CA ARG A 107 -29.67 -0.82 12.74
C ARG A 107 -28.70 -0.81 11.56
N ALA A 108 -29.16 -1.17 10.36
CA ALA A 108 -28.33 -1.14 9.16
C ALA A 108 -27.82 0.28 8.85
N ALA A 109 -28.68 1.30 8.93
CA ALA A 109 -28.30 2.69 8.69
C ALA A 109 -27.30 3.23 9.72
N ILE A 110 -27.41 2.81 10.98
CA ILE A 110 -26.46 3.17 12.04
C ILE A 110 -25.11 2.50 11.79
N ILE A 111 -25.09 1.20 11.48
CA ILE A 111 -23.87 0.46 11.13
C ILE A 111 -23.18 1.12 9.95
N GLU A 112 -23.91 1.34 8.85
CA GLU A 112 -23.39 1.99 7.64
C GLU A 112 -22.74 3.33 7.96
N ALA A 113 -23.38 4.18 8.77
CA ALA A 113 -22.85 5.49 9.14
C ALA A 113 -21.62 5.42 10.06
N ILE A 114 -21.56 4.45 10.97
CA ILE A 114 -20.41 4.23 11.86
C ILE A 114 -19.22 3.68 11.08
N GLU A 115 -19.46 2.63 10.29
CA GLU A 115 -18.45 1.93 9.50
C GLU A 115 -18.01 2.71 8.27
N HIS A 116 -18.76 3.74 7.86
CA HIS A 116 -18.35 4.62 6.78
C HIS A 116 -16.95 5.17 7.11
N ARG A 117 -15.94 4.60 6.46
CA ARG A 117 -14.56 5.06 6.43
C ARG A 117 -14.42 6.07 5.30
N LYS A 118 -13.47 6.99 5.41
CA LYS A 118 -13.04 7.72 4.22
C LYS A 118 -12.35 6.71 3.31
N GLN A 119 -12.56 6.81 2.00
CA GLN A 119 -11.83 6.01 1.03
C GLN A 119 -10.31 6.16 1.23
N THR A 120 -9.85 7.37 1.58
CA THR A 120 -8.48 7.66 2.00
C THR A 120 -7.96 6.70 3.08
N THR A 121 -8.74 6.39 4.12
CA THR A 121 -8.30 5.51 5.22
C THR A 121 -8.18 4.04 4.79
N VAL A 122 -8.96 3.61 3.79
CA VAL A 122 -8.83 2.26 3.22
C VAL A 122 -7.56 2.17 2.38
N MET A 123 -7.29 3.21 1.58
CA MET A 123 -6.10 3.30 0.74
C MET A 123 -4.82 3.40 1.57
N GLU A 124 -4.82 4.20 2.63
CA GLU A 124 -3.71 4.31 3.60
C GLU A 124 -3.44 2.97 4.30
N ALA A 125 -4.47 2.23 4.68
CA ALA A 125 -4.32 0.91 5.28
C ALA A 125 -3.71 -0.10 4.28
N ALA A 126 -4.19 -0.10 3.03
CA ALA A 126 -3.62 -0.93 1.98
C ALA A 126 -2.16 -0.57 1.69
N ALA A 127 -1.83 0.72 1.64
CA ALA A 127 -0.45 1.19 1.47
C ALA A 127 0.46 0.75 2.62
N ALA A 128 -0.02 0.81 3.87
CA ALA A 128 0.73 0.32 5.03
C ALA A 128 0.99 -1.20 4.99
N GLU A 129 0.01 -1.99 4.56
CA GLU A 129 0.18 -3.44 4.37
C GLU A 129 1.19 -3.75 3.24
N LEU A 130 1.10 -3.04 2.12
CA LEU A 130 2.06 -3.14 1.01
C LEU A 130 3.48 -2.74 1.44
N ALA A 131 3.61 -1.69 2.25
CA ALA A 131 4.88 -1.25 2.80
C ALA A 131 5.49 -2.31 3.72
N ALA A 132 4.69 -2.94 4.59
CA ALA A 132 5.15 -4.02 5.45
C ALA A 132 5.63 -5.24 4.65
N ALA A 133 5.02 -5.47 3.47
CA ALA A 133 5.35 -6.57 2.58
C ALA A 133 6.37 -6.22 1.48
N ALA A 134 6.90 -4.99 1.48
CA ALA A 134 7.85 -4.52 0.48
C ALA A 134 9.11 -5.39 0.43
N SER A 135 9.53 -5.73 -0.79
CA SER A 135 10.67 -6.61 -1.05
C SER A 135 11.34 -6.14 -2.36
N PRO A 136 12.51 -5.50 -2.29
CA PRO A 136 13.34 -5.30 -1.10
C PRO A 136 12.72 -4.36 -0.06
N ASP A 137 13.20 -4.50 1.18
CA ASP A 137 12.96 -3.55 2.26
C ASP A 137 14.03 -2.45 2.27
N ILE A 138 13.75 -1.34 2.96
CA ILE A 138 14.67 -0.23 3.18
C ILE A 138 15.33 -0.34 4.56
N VAL A 139 16.64 -0.15 4.59
CA VAL A 139 17.43 -0.09 5.81
C VAL A 139 18.35 1.13 5.81
N VAL A 140 18.82 1.52 6.99
CA VAL A 140 19.86 2.55 7.14
C VAL A 140 21.15 1.86 7.53
N THR A 141 22.20 2.05 6.73
CA THR A 141 23.53 1.50 6.99
C THR A 141 24.15 2.13 8.23
N ALA A 142 25.19 1.49 8.78
CA ALA A 142 25.98 2.07 9.86
C ALA A 142 26.60 3.45 9.51
N ALA A 143 26.80 3.72 8.21
CA ALA A 143 27.29 5.01 7.71
C ALA A 143 26.18 6.07 7.58
N GLY A 144 24.93 5.77 7.95
CA GLY A 144 23.80 6.70 7.83
C GLY A 144 23.24 6.85 6.41
N ARG A 145 23.61 5.94 5.49
CA ARG A 145 23.09 5.89 4.11
C ARG A 145 21.86 5.00 4.03
N ILE A 146 20.90 5.36 3.18
CA ILE A 146 19.76 4.52 2.84
C ILE A 146 20.22 3.38 1.92
N ASP A 147 19.80 2.16 2.22
CA ASP A 147 20.17 0.95 1.48
C ASP A 147 18.96 0.01 1.36
N THR A 148 19.09 -1.02 0.53
CA THR A 148 18.09 -2.08 0.42
C THR A 148 18.54 -3.34 1.14
N ALA A 149 17.58 -4.10 1.67
CA ALA A 149 17.82 -5.40 2.29
C ALA A 149 16.65 -6.37 2.03
N PRO A 150 16.83 -7.68 2.21
CA PRO A 150 15.70 -8.61 2.23
C PRO A 150 14.70 -8.25 3.32
N ASN A 151 13.41 -8.39 3.01
CA ASN A 151 12.36 -8.24 4.00
C ASN A 151 12.51 -9.28 5.11
N ALA A 152 12.65 -8.83 6.35
CA ALA A 152 12.95 -9.69 7.49
C ALA A 152 11.87 -10.76 7.77
N ILE A 153 10.63 -10.51 7.32
CA ILE A 153 9.51 -11.43 7.47
C ILE A 153 9.40 -12.28 6.21
N PHE A 154 9.18 -11.66 5.06
CA PHE A 154 8.75 -12.36 3.83
C PHE A 154 9.90 -13.01 3.04
N ASP A 155 11.13 -12.52 3.21
CA ASP A 155 12.29 -12.97 2.43
C ASP A 155 13.19 -13.92 3.23
N ARG A 156 12.70 -14.48 4.34
CA ARG A 156 13.46 -15.44 5.16
C ARG A 156 13.53 -16.81 4.48
N ALA A 157 14.75 -17.22 4.12
CA ALA A 157 15.00 -18.54 3.55
C ALA A 157 15.01 -19.66 4.60
N VAL A 158 14.44 -20.81 4.24
CA VAL A 158 14.67 -22.11 4.88
C VAL A 158 15.95 -22.70 4.28
N VAL A 159 17.05 -22.61 5.03
CA VAL A 159 18.36 -23.08 4.55
C VAL A 159 18.43 -24.59 4.58
N THR A 160 18.54 -25.20 3.40
CA THR A 160 18.80 -26.63 3.20
C THR A 160 20.17 -26.83 2.52
N SER A 161 20.64 -28.08 2.45
CA SER A 161 21.83 -28.43 1.67
C SER A 161 21.71 -28.05 0.20
N ASP A 162 20.50 -28.16 -0.35
CA ASP A 162 20.24 -27.97 -1.78
C ASP A 162 20.37 -26.49 -2.15
N LEU A 163 19.80 -25.60 -1.32
CA LEU A 163 19.86 -24.15 -1.49
C LEU A 163 21.30 -23.61 -1.59
N ALA A 164 22.30 -24.29 -1.03
CA ALA A 164 23.70 -23.88 -1.14
C ALA A 164 24.21 -23.87 -2.60
N THR A 165 23.61 -24.67 -3.48
CA THR A 165 24.07 -24.85 -4.87
C THR A 165 23.16 -24.22 -5.91
N LEU A 166 21.86 -24.05 -5.60
CA LEU A 166 20.86 -23.53 -6.53
C LEU A 166 21.20 -22.12 -7.08
N PRO A 167 21.66 -21.13 -6.27
CA PRO A 167 22.03 -19.82 -6.79
C PRO A 167 23.13 -19.90 -7.85
N LYS A 168 24.16 -20.72 -7.62
CA LYS A 168 25.27 -20.84 -8.55
C LYS A 168 24.84 -21.44 -9.87
N ARG A 169 23.98 -22.47 -9.83
CA ARG A 169 23.39 -23.08 -11.03
C ARG A 169 22.54 -22.06 -11.79
N GLN A 170 21.72 -21.29 -11.10
CA GLN A 170 20.87 -20.28 -11.71
C GLN A 170 21.68 -19.16 -12.38
N GLN A 171 22.79 -18.70 -11.78
CA GLN A 171 23.68 -17.72 -12.39
C GLN A 171 24.29 -18.21 -13.71
N ILE A 172 24.67 -19.49 -13.78
CA ILE A 172 25.19 -20.10 -15.00
C ILE A 172 24.10 -20.09 -16.09
N LEU A 173 22.86 -20.41 -15.73
CA LEU A 173 21.73 -20.35 -16.63
C LEU A 173 21.44 -18.92 -17.12
N CYS A 174 21.50 -17.91 -16.24
CA CYS A 174 21.42 -16.50 -16.64
C CYS A 174 22.46 -16.15 -17.72
N GLN A 175 23.73 -16.52 -17.48
CA GLN A 175 24.83 -16.23 -18.40
C GLN A 175 24.62 -16.91 -19.76
N ALA A 176 24.20 -18.18 -19.76
CA ALA A 176 23.90 -18.92 -20.99
C ALA A 176 22.76 -18.25 -21.78
N ILE A 177 21.66 -17.87 -21.11
CA ILE A 177 20.53 -17.20 -21.76
C ILE A 177 20.98 -15.88 -22.40
N ILE A 178 21.74 -15.06 -21.68
CA ILE A 178 22.25 -13.77 -22.19
C ILE A 178 23.18 -13.99 -23.40
N GLN A 179 24.08 -14.96 -23.31
CA GLN A 179 25.10 -15.22 -24.32
C GLN A 179 24.52 -15.75 -25.62
N TYR A 180 23.54 -16.65 -25.54
CA TYR A 180 22.99 -17.35 -26.71
C TYR A 180 21.68 -16.77 -27.21
N ALA A 181 21.07 -15.80 -26.52
CA ALA A 181 19.86 -15.14 -27.00
C ALA A 181 20.12 -14.37 -28.32
N PRO A 182 19.27 -14.55 -29.34
CA PRO A 182 19.38 -13.88 -30.65
C PRO A 182 19.60 -12.37 -30.59
N ALA A 183 20.13 -11.80 -31.68
CA ALA A 183 20.41 -10.36 -31.75
C ALA A 183 19.14 -9.50 -31.67
N ASN A 184 18.02 -10.01 -32.17
CA ASN A 184 16.70 -9.35 -32.13
C ASN A 184 15.94 -9.51 -30.82
N THR A 185 16.50 -10.19 -29.81
CA THR A 185 15.87 -10.30 -28.49
C THR A 185 15.77 -8.92 -27.83
N PRO A 186 14.60 -8.52 -27.30
CA PRO A 186 14.41 -7.25 -26.61
C PRO A 186 15.44 -7.03 -25.50
N ALA A 187 15.87 -5.78 -25.34
CA ALA A 187 16.84 -5.39 -24.33
C ALA A 187 16.34 -5.73 -22.90
N MET A 188 15.04 -5.52 -22.65
CA MET A 188 14.39 -5.84 -21.37
C MET A 188 14.53 -7.32 -21.00
N PHE A 189 14.28 -8.24 -21.95
CA PHE A 189 14.43 -9.67 -21.72
C PHE A 189 15.85 -10.04 -21.27
N LYS A 190 16.88 -9.56 -21.98
CA LYS A 190 18.28 -9.79 -21.60
C LYS A 190 18.65 -9.08 -20.29
N GLY A 191 18.10 -7.89 -20.06
CA GLY A 191 18.26 -7.10 -18.83
C GLY A 191 17.81 -7.87 -17.60
N CYS A 192 16.67 -8.54 -17.68
CA CYS A 192 16.12 -9.33 -16.57
C CYS A 192 17.11 -10.38 -16.06
N PHE A 193 17.72 -11.16 -16.96
CA PHE A 193 18.70 -12.17 -16.58
C PHE A 193 20.02 -11.58 -16.07
N LYS A 194 20.42 -10.39 -16.53
CA LYS A 194 21.61 -9.69 -16.01
C LYS A 194 21.40 -9.27 -14.56
N ILE A 195 20.27 -8.63 -14.26
CA ILE A 195 19.89 -8.20 -12.91
C ILE A 195 19.74 -9.42 -12.00
N TYR A 196 19.00 -10.43 -12.44
CA TYR A 196 18.81 -11.68 -11.73
C TYR A 196 20.16 -12.34 -11.36
N GLY A 197 21.05 -12.50 -12.34
CA GLY A 197 22.34 -13.14 -12.13
C GLY A 197 23.27 -12.35 -11.20
N LYS A 198 23.29 -11.01 -11.33
CA LYS A 198 24.02 -10.10 -10.45
C LYS A 198 23.54 -10.25 -9.00
N HIS A 199 22.23 -10.27 -8.79
CA HIS A 199 21.63 -10.38 -7.45
C HIS A 199 21.97 -11.69 -6.74
N LEU A 200 21.96 -12.80 -7.48
CA LEU A 200 22.40 -14.09 -6.94
C LEU A 200 23.89 -14.19 -6.60
N GLY A 201 24.70 -13.18 -6.94
CA GLY A 201 26.11 -13.13 -6.57
C GLY A 201 26.36 -12.83 -5.10
N GLN A 202 25.30 -12.49 -4.36
CA GLN A 202 25.35 -12.12 -2.96
C GLN A 202 25.25 -13.36 -2.05
N PRO A 203 25.63 -13.25 -0.75
CA PRO A 203 25.36 -14.29 0.23
C PRO A 203 23.87 -14.66 0.28
N ILE A 204 23.53 -15.91 0.58
CA ILE A 204 22.13 -16.39 0.62
C ILE A 204 21.24 -15.50 1.51
N ALA A 205 21.76 -15.04 2.64
CA ALA A 205 21.03 -14.17 3.56
C ALA A 205 20.75 -12.75 3.03
N ALA A 206 21.40 -12.33 1.95
CA ALA A 206 21.19 -11.06 1.27
C ALA A 206 20.33 -11.20 0.00
N ILE A 207 19.95 -12.43 -0.37
CA ILE A 207 19.07 -12.65 -1.52
C ILE A 207 17.67 -12.14 -1.17
N VAL A 208 17.24 -11.14 -1.93
CA VAL A 208 15.85 -10.67 -2.00
C VAL A 208 15.11 -11.51 -3.05
N PRO A 209 14.33 -12.53 -2.68
CA PRO A 209 13.58 -13.33 -3.64
C PRO A 209 12.57 -12.46 -4.39
N GLY A 210 12.07 -11.37 -3.75
CA GLY A 210 11.30 -10.26 -4.36
C GLY A 210 11.70 -9.98 -5.79
N MET A 211 12.92 -9.49 -5.88
CA MET A 211 13.57 -9.08 -7.12
C MET A 211 13.70 -10.26 -8.08
N LEU A 212 14.14 -11.45 -7.63
CA LEU A 212 14.32 -12.60 -8.51
C LEU A 212 13.04 -12.99 -9.25
N ASP A 213 11.93 -13.07 -8.52
CA ASP A 213 10.63 -13.45 -9.06
C ASP A 213 10.06 -12.37 -10.00
N ASP A 214 10.25 -11.10 -9.65
CA ASP A 214 9.89 -9.98 -10.52
C ASP A 214 10.65 -10.02 -11.86
N GLN A 215 11.96 -10.29 -11.81
CA GLN A 215 12.80 -10.43 -13.00
C GLN A 215 12.37 -11.65 -13.84
N TRP A 216 12.09 -12.79 -13.20
CA TRP A 216 11.62 -13.98 -13.90
C TRP A 216 10.25 -13.77 -14.56
N LYS A 217 9.27 -13.24 -13.82
CA LYS A 217 7.92 -12.96 -14.34
C LYS A 217 7.98 -12.01 -15.54
N THR A 218 8.79 -10.96 -15.45
CA THR A 218 9.00 -10.00 -16.55
C THR A 218 9.61 -10.69 -17.76
N ALA A 219 10.67 -11.48 -17.59
CA ALA A 219 11.28 -12.23 -18.70
C ALA A 219 10.31 -13.27 -19.30
N SER A 220 9.54 -13.97 -18.46
CA SER A 220 8.62 -15.04 -18.89
C SER A 220 7.43 -14.52 -19.72
N ALA A 221 7.08 -13.24 -19.58
CA ALA A 221 6.05 -12.61 -20.39
C ALA A 221 6.44 -12.55 -21.89
N TYR A 222 7.73 -12.57 -22.22
CA TYR A 222 8.21 -12.70 -23.60
C TYR A 222 8.21 -14.15 -24.11
N LEU A 223 7.93 -15.13 -23.25
CA LEU A 223 7.81 -16.54 -23.64
C LEU A 223 6.36 -16.91 -23.96
N VAL A 224 5.40 -16.13 -23.46
CA VAL A 224 3.97 -16.40 -23.58
C VAL A 224 3.24 -15.09 -23.87
N GLY A 225 2.55 -15.01 -25.01
CA GLY A 225 1.69 -13.87 -25.32
C GLY A 225 1.87 -13.31 -26.72
N ARG A 226 1.43 -12.07 -26.91
CA ARG A 226 1.37 -11.41 -28.22
C ARG A 226 2.74 -11.03 -28.79
N GLU A 227 3.72 -10.85 -27.91
CA GLU A 227 5.12 -10.54 -28.23
C GLU A 227 6.04 -11.75 -27.98
N ALA A 228 5.49 -12.97 -28.02
CA ALA A 228 6.24 -14.17 -27.74
C ALA A 228 7.43 -14.33 -28.70
N ILE A 229 8.59 -14.63 -28.13
CA ILE A 229 9.84 -14.86 -28.85
C ILE A 229 10.05 -16.36 -28.97
N GLU A 230 10.29 -16.81 -30.20
CA GLU A 230 10.71 -18.20 -30.44
C GLU A 230 12.22 -18.33 -30.32
N PHE A 231 12.65 -19.38 -29.62
CA PHE A 231 14.06 -19.72 -29.42
C PHE A 231 14.36 -21.10 -29.99
N ASP A 232 15.62 -21.38 -30.31
CA ASP A 232 16.03 -22.73 -30.69
C ASP A 232 15.83 -23.74 -29.54
N ALA A 233 15.91 -25.03 -29.86
CA ALA A 233 15.66 -26.10 -28.89
C ALA A 233 16.63 -26.06 -27.68
N GLY A 234 17.87 -25.61 -27.87
CA GLY A 234 18.88 -25.52 -26.80
C GLY A 234 18.59 -24.38 -25.84
N LEU A 235 18.29 -23.19 -26.35
CA LEU A 235 17.92 -22.05 -25.53
C LEU A 235 16.56 -22.26 -24.86
N THR A 236 15.59 -22.86 -25.56
CA THR A 236 14.32 -23.31 -24.97
C THR A 236 14.56 -24.24 -23.79
N LYS A 237 15.44 -25.24 -23.93
CA LYS A 237 15.77 -26.14 -22.84
C LYS A 237 16.45 -25.43 -21.67
N THR A 238 17.30 -24.44 -21.96
CA THR A 238 17.98 -23.63 -20.95
C THR A 238 16.97 -22.80 -20.14
N LEU A 239 15.96 -22.23 -20.78
CA LEU A 239 14.87 -21.50 -20.13
C LEU A 239 14.00 -22.42 -19.26
N GLU A 240 13.72 -23.66 -19.71
CA GLU A 240 13.03 -24.65 -18.87
C GLU A 240 13.82 -24.98 -17.59
N LEU A 241 15.13 -25.22 -17.73
CA LEU A 241 16.01 -25.47 -16.58
C LEU A 241 16.09 -24.26 -15.65
N PHE A 242 16.09 -23.05 -16.22
CA PHE A 242 16.03 -21.80 -15.45
C PHE A 242 14.73 -21.73 -14.65
N ALA A 243 13.59 -22.02 -15.26
CA ALA A 243 12.28 -21.98 -14.61
C ALA A 243 12.18 -23.01 -13.47
N GLN A 244 12.69 -24.23 -13.70
CA GLN A 244 12.72 -25.29 -12.68
C GLN A 244 13.58 -24.89 -11.48
N ASN A 245 14.81 -24.45 -11.72
CA ASN A 245 15.73 -24.09 -10.64
C ASN A 245 15.32 -22.76 -9.96
N HIS A 246 14.66 -21.85 -10.67
CA HIS A 246 13.96 -20.70 -10.08
C HIS A 246 12.88 -21.15 -9.10
N SER A 247 12.00 -22.07 -9.51
CA SER A 247 10.95 -22.62 -8.65
C SER A 247 11.53 -23.26 -7.38
N GLU A 248 12.61 -24.04 -7.52
CA GLU A 248 13.33 -24.61 -6.36
C GLU A 248 13.90 -23.54 -5.44
N ILE A 249 14.47 -22.45 -5.97
CA ILE A 249 14.94 -21.33 -5.13
C ILE A 249 13.76 -20.68 -4.39
N ILE A 250 12.64 -20.42 -5.07
CA ILE A 250 11.49 -19.73 -4.48
C ILE A 250 10.83 -20.55 -3.38
N THR A 251 10.78 -21.88 -3.48
CA THR A 251 10.15 -22.74 -2.46
C THR A 251 10.90 -22.74 -1.12
N HIS A 252 12.15 -22.26 -1.09
CA HIS A 252 12.88 -21.99 0.15
C HIS A 252 12.38 -20.74 0.91
N PHE A 253 11.42 -19.98 0.37
CA PHE A 253 10.88 -18.76 0.99
C PHE A 253 9.36 -18.93 1.26
N PRO A 254 8.97 -19.59 2.37
CA PRO A 254 7.61 -20.06 2.58
C PRO A 254 6.56 -18.95 2.73
N LEU A 255 6.95 -17.76 3.19
CA LEU A 255 6.04 -16.63 3.41
C LEU A 255 5.77 -15.80 2.14
N ARG A 256 6.35 -16.15 0.99
CA ARG A 256 6.08 -15.43 -0.26
C ARG A 256 4.65 -15.58 -0.74
N GLU A 257 3.98 -16.69 -0.45
CA GLU A 257 2.59 -16.89 -0.85
C GLU A 257 1.68 -15.84 -0.21
N GLU A 258 1.92 -15.48 1.06
CA GLU A 258 1.16 -14.44 1.76
C GLU A 258 1.32 -13.07 1.09
N ARG A 259 2.55 -12.75 0.66
CA ARG A 259 2.83 -11.52 -0.09
C ARG A 259 2.18 -11.50 -1.46
N GLU A 260 2.25 -12.59 -2.22
CA GLU A 260 1.58 -12.67 -3.53
C GLU A 260 0.05 -12.58 -3.37
N ARG A 261 -0.51 -13.15 -2.29
CA ARG A 261 -1.93 -13.01 -1.96
C ARG A 261 -2.32 -11.55 -1.74
N LEU A 262 -1.52 -10.78 -0.98
CA LEU A 262 -1.75 -9.35 -0.79
C LEU A 262 -1.82 -8.58 -2.13
N LEU A 263 -0.89 -8.86 -3.05
CA LEU A 263 -0.89 -8.25 -4.39
C LEU A 263 -2.09 -8.68 -5.24
N ALA A 264 -2.54 -9.93 -5.09
CA ALA A 264 -3.71 -10.44 -5.82
C ALA A 264 -5.01 -9.82 -5.32
N GLU A 265 -5.15 -9.68 -4.00
CA GLU A 265 -6.36 -9.19 -3.31
C GLU A 265 -6.49 -7.65 -3.33
N THR A 266 -5.43 -6.93 -3.68
CA THR A 266 -5.46 -5.46 -3.82
C THR A 266 -5.78 -5.06 -5.26
N PRO A 267 -7.03 -4.66 -5.58
CA PRO A 267 -7.40 -4.27 -6.94
C PRO A 267 -6.81 -2.91 -7.32
N ILE A 268 -6.41 -2.78 -8.60
CA ILE A 268 -6.01 -1.49 -9.16
C ILE A 268 -6.76 -1.16 -10.46
N ASP A 269 -6.84 0.13 -10.77
CA ASP A 269 -7.27 0.66 -12.05
C ASP A 269 -6.16 0.58 -13.10
N GLU A 270 -6.02 -0.59 -13.74
CA GLU A 270 -5.00 -0.78 -14.77
C GLU A 270 -5.21 0.09 -16.01
N GLN A 271 -6.42 0.59 -16.26
CA GLN A 271 -6.68 1.50 -17.37
C GLN A 271 -6.24 2.93 -17.08
N ALA A 272 -6.19 3.32 -15.79
CA ALA A 272 -5.63 4.59 -15.37
C ALA A 272 -4.10 4.54 -15.19
N ALA A 273 -3.54 3.38 -14.84
CA ALA A 273 -2.11 3.18 -14.63
C ALA A 273 -1.33 2.99 -15.95
N VAL A 274 -1.40 3.96 -16.86
CA VAL A 274 -0.74 3.95 -18.18
C VAL A 274 -0.11 5.30 -18.50
N GLY A 275 0.83 5.32 -19.45
CA GLY A 275 1.53 6.54 -19.89
C GLY A 275 2.21 7.28 -18.73
N GLU A 276 2.22 8.61 -18.84
CA GLU A 276 2.81 9.54 -17.87
C GLU A 276 2.27 9.36 -16.44
N ALA A 277 1.02 8.92 -16.29
CA ALA A 277 0.43 8.66 -14.98
C ALA A 277 1.14 7.51 -14.23
N LEU A 278 1.72 6.55 -14.96
CA LEU A 278 2.53 5.46 -14.39
C LEU A 278 4.01 5.82 -14.34
N THR A 279 4.55 6.44 -15.39
CA THR A 279 6.01 6.65 -15.54
C THR A 279 6.52 7.82 -14.71
N ASP A 280 5.87 8.98 -14.76
CA ASP A 280 6.38 10.22 -14.16
C ASP A 280 6.62 10.12 -12.65
N PRO A 281 5.74 9.48 -11.85
CA PRO A 281 5.97 9.35 -10.42
C PRO A 281 7.25 8.53 -10.11
N ILE A 282 7.47 7.43 -10.82
CA ILE A 282 8.63 6.55 -10.62
C ILE A 282 9.90 7.22 -11.13
N GLU A 283 9.81 7.92 -12.26
CA GLU A 283 10.91 8.67 -12.87
C GLU A 283 11.39 9.83 -11.99
N SER A 284 10.47 10.53 -11.32
CA SER A 284 10.78 11.56 -10.33
C SER A 284 11.62 11.00 -9.17
N VAL A 285 11.27 9.80 -8.69
CA VAL A 285 12.05 9.12 -7.65
C VAL A 285 13.42 8.71 -8.18
N ARG A 286 13.51 8.20 -9.42
CA ARG A 286 14.80 7.83 -10.05
C ARG A 286 15.77 9.00 -10.06
N GLN A 287 15.34 10.16 -10.53
CA GLN A 287 16.16 11.38 -10.57
C GLN A 287 16.61 11.82 -9.17
N ALA A 288 15.69 11.77 -8.19
CA ALA A 288 16.02 12.16 -6.82
C ALA A 288 16.98 11.17 -6.13
N VAL A 289 16.85 9.87 -6.42
CA VAL A 289 17.77 8.81 -5.92
C VAL A 289 19.16 8.98 -6.52
N GLU A 290 19.27 9.29 -7.81
CA GLU A 290 20.55 9.57 -8.47
C GLU A 290 21.26 10.77 -7.83
N ALA A 291 20.55 11.88 -7.61
CA ALA A 291 21.10 13.06 -6.93
C ALA A 291 21.51 12.77 -5.47
N ALA A 292 20.73 11.97 -4.75
CA ALA A 292 21.07 11.56 -3.38
C ALA A 292 22.28 10.61 -3.35
N ALA A 293 22.49 9.80 -4.40
CA ALA A 293 23.65 8.92 -4.53
C ALA A 293 24.93 9.72 -4.77
N GLU A 294 24.88 10.77 -5.60
CA GLU A 294 25.99 11.71 -5.78
C GLU A 294 26.39 12.41 -4.46
N ALA A 295 25.42 12.61 -3.56
CA ALA A 295 25.63 13.14 -2.22
C ALA A 295 26.04 12.09 -1.17
N ASP A 296 26.31 10.84 -1.57
CA ASP A 296 26.61 9.68 -0.71
C ASP A 296 25.55 9.41 0.37
N GLN A 297 24.27 9.65 0.07
CA GLN A 297 23.14 9.46 1.01
C GLN A 297 22.42 8.13 0.82
N VAL A 298 22.54 7.54 -0.36
CA VAL A 298 21.95 6.26 -0.71
C VAL A 298 23.02 5.36 -1.33
N THR A 299 22.87 4.05 -1.20
CA THR A 299 23.76 3.09 -1.83
C THR A 299 23.38 2.88 -3.30
N SER A 300 24.30 2.28 -4.07
CA SER A 300 24.00 1.84 -5.43
C SER A 300 22.88 0.80 -5.50
N ALA A 301 22.57 0.09 -4.40
CA ALA A 301 21.49 -0.89 -4.40
C ALA A 301 20.11 -0.23 -4.48
N VAL A 302 19.94 0.96 -3.88
CA VAL A 302 18.72 1.76 -4.02
C VAL A 302 18.60 2.31 -5.45
N VAL A 303 19.70 2.84 -5.99
CA VAL A 303 19.79 3.34 -7.37
C VAL A 303 19.41 2.25 -8.37
N ASP A 304 20.04 1.08 -8.26
CA ASP A 304 19.80 -0.06 -9.14
C ASP A 304 18.32 -0.51 -9.09
N HIS A 305 17.72 -0.56 -7.89
CA HIS A 305 16.34 -1.01 -7.75
C HIS A 305 15.34 0.00 -8.32
N VAL A 306 15.49 1.30 -8.02
CA VAL A 306 14.59 2.33 -8.56
C VAL A 306 14.74 2.48 -10.07
N GLY A 307 15.95 2.31 -10.61
CA GLY A 307 16.18 2.23 -12.05
C GLY A 307 15.41 1.08 -12.70
N ASP A 308 15.43 -0.12 -12.11
CA ASP A 308 14.64 -1.27 -12.60
C ASP A 308 13.13 -1.01 -12.56
N LEU A 309 12.63 -0.36 -11.50
CA LEU A 309 11.22 0.03 -11.43
C LEU A 309 10.86 1.01 -12.56
N ALA A 310 11.71 1.99 -12.84
CA ALA A 310 11.49 2.97 -13.91
C ALA A 310 11.51 2.31 -15.31
N ASP A 311 12.49 1.46 -15.58
CA ASP A 311 12.59 0.73 -16.85
C ASP A 311 11.36 -0.16 -17.09
N ARG A 312 10.84 -0.80 -16.03
CA ARG A 312 9.61 -1.62 -16.10
C ARG A 312 8.36 -0.76 -16.26
N ALA A 313 8.31 0.43 -15.63
CA ALA A 313 7.22 1.38 -15.81
C ALA A 313 7.12 1.84 -17.26
N GLU A 314 8.25 2.19 -17.87
CA GLU A 314 8.31 2.58 -19.28
C GLU A 314 7.82 1.44 -20.20
N ALA A 315 8.27 0.20 -19.94
CA ALA A 315 7.83 -0.96 -20.72
C ALA A 315 6.33 -1.26 -20.58
N LEU A 316 5.71 -0.90 -19.45
CA LEU A 316 4.29 -1.13 -19.15
C LEU A 316 3.40 0.12 -19.38
N ALA A 317 3.99 1.24 -19.79
CA ALA A 317 3.31 2.49 -20.10
C ALA A 317 2.27 2.39 -21.23
N PRO A 318 2.43 1.55 -22.27
CA PRO A 318 1.43 1.45 -23.33
C PRO A 318 0.03 1.05 -22.81
N PRO A 319 -1.05 1.50 -23.48
CA PRO A 319 -2.41 1.27 -23.04
C PRO A 319 -2.80 -0.22 -23.05
N VAL A 320 -3.69 -0.58 -22.14
CA VAL A 320 -4.16 -1.97 -21.99
C VAL A 320 -5.14 -2.29 -23.10
N ALA A 321 -4.85 -3.33 -23.89
CA ALA A 321 -5.84 -3.89 -24.80
C ALA A 321 -7.10 -4.34 -24.02
N PRO A 322 -8.31 -4.25 -24.59
CA PRO A 322 -9.53 -4.63 -23.88
C PRO A 322 -9.45 -6.08 -23.38
N VAL A 323 -9.78 -6.22 -22.09
CA VAL A 323 -9.86 -7.42 -21.21
C VAL A 323 -9.46 -8.75 -21.88
N SER A 324 -8.29 -9.27 -21.50
CA SER A 324 -8.00 -10.71 -21.63
C SER A 324 -8.97 -11.50 -20.74
N ASN A 325 -9.42 -12.68 -21.20
CA ASN A 325 -10.25 -13.61 -20.42
C ASN A 325 -9.50 -14.25 -19.23
N GLU A 326 -8.52 -13.56 -18.64
CA GLU A 326 -7.77 -14.07 -17.51
C GLU A 326 -8.63 -14.06 -16.24
N PRO A 327 -8.51 -15.08 -15.37
CA PRO A 327 -9.23 -15.12 -14.12
C PRO A 327 -8.83 -13.93 -13.24
N ALA A 328 -9.78 -13.36 -12.50
CA ALA A 328 -9.55 -12.18 -11.65
C ALA A 328 -8.42 -12.35 -10.60
N SER A 329 -7.98 -13.58 -10.34
CA SER A 329 -6.90 -13.95 -9.41
C SER A 329 -5.49 -13.85 -9.99
N THR A 330 -5.28 -13.65 -11.30
CA THR A 330 -3.93 -13.45 -11.83
C THR A 330 -3.43 -12.03 -11.57
N ILE A 331 -2.23 -11.93 -10.99
CA ILE A 331 -1.55 -10.66 -10.74
C ILE A 331 -0.86 -10.22 -12.03
N SER A 332 -1.45 -9.26 -12.72
CA SER A 332 -0.88 -8.68 -13.94
C SER A 332 0.50 -8.04 -13.67
N PRO A 333 1.37 -7.92 -14.70
CA PRO A 333 2.65 -7.22 -14.56
C PRO A 333 2.50 -5.78 -14.06
N ARG A 334 1.47 -5.07 -14.52
CA ARG A 334 1.17 -3.70 -14.12
C ARG A 334 0.70 -3.61 -12.67
N ARG A 335 -0.22 -4.48 -12.26
CA ARG A 335 -0.65 -4.57 -10.85
C ARG A 335 0.54 -4.80 -9.94
N ARG A 336 1.41 -5.75 -10.29
CA ARG A 336 2.62 -6.01 -9.52
C ARG A 336 3.50 -4.78 -9.43
N LEU A 337 3.86 -4.16 -10.55
CA LEU A 337 4.71 -2.98 -10.56
C LEU A 337 4.16 -1.85 -9.69
N VAL A 338 2.88 -1.49 -9.86
CA VAL A 338 2.24 -0.40 -9.09
C VAL A 338 2.29 -0.69 -7.59
N LEU A 339 1.87 -1.89 -7.18
CA LEU A 339 1.76 -2.23 -5.76
C LEU A 339 3.12 -2.44 -5.09
N THR A 340 4.11 -3.02 -5.77
CA THR A 340 5.47 -3.18 -5.23
C THR A 340 6.20 -1.83 -5.16
N SER A 341 6.02 -0.96 -6.16
CA SER A 341 6.58 0.39 -6.15
C SER A 341 5.96 1.24 -5.03
N LEU A 342 4.64 1.17 -4.85
CA LEU A 342 3.94 1.84 -3.75
C LEU A 342 4.51 1.40 -2.39
N GLY A 343 4.57 0.09 -2.11
CA GLY A 343 5.11 -0.41 -0.86
C GLY A 343 6.57 -0.01 -0.63
N PHE A 344 7.41 -0.05 -1.68
CA PHE A 344 8.80 0.37 -1.60
C PHE A 344 8.95 1.86 -1.31
N PHE A 345 8.18 2.73 -1.98
CA PHE A 345 8.25 4.18 -1.78
C PHE A 345 7.73 4.60 -0.40
N GLU A 346 6.68 3.94 0.10
CA GLU A 346 6.22 4.09 1.49
C GLU A 346 7.35 3.84 2.50
N ARG A 347 8.12 2.76 2.30
CA ARG A 347 9.29 2.46 3.13
C ARG A 347 10.41 3.48 2.95
N LEU A 348 10.65 3.92 1.72
CA LEU A 348 11.74 4.84 1.37
C LEU A 348 11.56 6.22 2.03
N TYR A 349 10.41 6.87 1.85
CA TYR A 349 10.22 8.19 2.44
C TYR A 349 10.11 8.11 3.98
N ALA A 350 9.55 7.03 4.55
CA ALA A 350 9.54 6.83 5.99
C ALA A 350 10.95 6.66 6.58
N ALA A 351 11.83 5.92 5.91
CA ALA A 351 13.23 5.75 6.31
C ALA A 351 14.00 7.08 6.24
N ILE A 352 13.82 7.86 5.18
CA ILE A 352 14.44 9.18 5.06
C ILE A 352 13.92 10.12 6.15
N GLY A 353 12.60 10.13 6.37
CA GLY A 353 11.95 10.94 7.41
C GLY A 353 12.46 10.67 8.83
N SER A 354 12.87 9.42 9.10
CA SER A 354 13.46 9.01 10.38
C SER A 354 14.99 9.14 10.43
N THR A 355 15.65 9.45 9.31
CA THR A 355 17.11 9.59 9.20
C THR A 355 17.51 11.05 9.08
N ALA A 356 17.71 11.72 10.22
CA ALA A 356 18.01 13.16 10.29
C ALA A 356 19.23 13.60 9.45
N SER A 357 20.26 12.74 9.32
CA SER A 357 21.44 13.02 8.51
C SER A 357 21.11 13.16 7.01
N VAL A 358 20.11 12.43 6.52
CA VAL A 358 19.66 12.50 5.13
C VAL A 358 18.63 13.62 4.97
N LEU A 359 17.60 13.66 5.84
CA LEU A 359 16.51 14.64 5.75
C LEU A 359 16.95 16.10 5.96
N SER A 360 18.07 16.35 6.64
CA SER A 360 18.59 17.72 6.82
C SER A 360 19.19 18.32 5.54
N THR A 361 19.49 17.49 4.54
CA THR A 361 20.09 17.94 3.27
C THR A 361 19.03 18.33 2.24
N GLU A 362 19.41 19.10 1.22
CA GLU A 362 18.50 19.44 0.12
C GLU A 362 18.13 18.23 -0.73
N THR A 363 19.12 17.43 -1.13
CA THR A 363 18.93 16.19 -1.91
C THR A 363 18.08 15.16 -1.15
N GLY A 364 18.29 15.00 0.16
CA GLY A 364 17.48 14.09 0.97
C GLY A 364 16.03 14.55 1.15
N ARG A 365 15.77 15.86 1.25
CA ARG A 365 14.39 16.41 1.23
C ARG A 365 13.72 16.24 -0.13
N SER A 366 14.47 16.44 -1.21
CA SER A 366 13.98 16.21 -2.56
C SER A 366 13.57 14.75 -2.74
N LEU A 367 14.42 13.80 -2.32
CA LEU A 367 14.12 12.37 -2.37
C LEU A 367 12.93 11.98 -1.49
N PHE A 368 12.84 12.52 -0.26
CA PHE A 368 11.68 12.32 0.61
C PHE A 368 10.38 12.75 -0.08
N ASN A 369 10.36 13.95 -0.67
CA ASN A 369 9.18 14.48 -1.34
C ASN A 369 8.82 13.68 -2.59
N ALA A 370 9.80 13.34 -3.43
CA ALA A 370 9.59 12.55 -4.64
C ALA A 370 9.00 11.18 -4.30
N ALA A 371 9.57 10.47 -3.32
CA ALA A 371 9.06 9.17 -2.89
C ALA A 371 7.65 9.25 -2.29
N ARG A 372 7.36 10.27 -1.47
CA ARG A 372 6.02 10.51 -0.91
C ARG A 372 4.99 10.81 -2.01
N GLU A 373 5.31 11.71 -2.93
CA GLU A 373 4.43 12.07 -4.04
C GLU A 373 4.21 10.90 -5.00
N ALA A 374 5.23 10.07 -5.22
CA ALA A 374 5.10 8.86 -6.00
C ALA A 374 4.20 7.82 -5.33
N ALA A 375 4.34 7.62 -4.01
CA ALA A 375 3.43 6.78 -3.25
C ALA A 375 1.99 7.31 -3.33
N ASP A 376 1.76 8.60 -3.11
CA ASP A 376 0.45 9.25 -3.24
C ASP A 376 -0.15 9.07 -4.64
N ALA A 377 0.65 9.17 -5.70
CA ALA A 377 0.21 9.00 -7.07
C ALA A 377 -0.18 7.54 -7.37
N LEU A 378 0.66 6.57 -7.01
CA LEU A 378 0.39 5.15 -7.22
C LEU A 378 -0.80 4.65 -6.39
N MET A 379 -0.96 5.18 -5.18
CA MET A 379 -2.07 4.86 -4.30
C MET A 379 -3.42 5.18 -4.97
N ARG A 380 -3.52 6.25 -5.78
CA ARG A 380 -4.74 6.62 -6.51
C ARG A 380 -5.24 5.57 -7.50
N PHE A 381 -4.40 4.60 -7.89
CA PHE A 381 -4.83 3.49 -8.71
C PHE A 381 -5.57 2.41 -7.92
N ILE A 382 -5.46 2.35 -6.59
CA ILE A 382 -6.19 1.37 -5.77
C ILE A 382 -7.69 1.68 -5.79
N ARG A 383 -8.53 0.65 -5.95
CA ARG A 383 -9.99 0.77 -6.10
C ARG A 383 -10.79 0.26 -4.91
#